data_AF-A0A7W2EQK3-F1
#
_entry.id   AF-A0A7W2EQK3-F1
#
_cell.length_a   1.000
_cell.length_b   1.000
_cell.length_c   1.000
_cell.angle_alpha   90.00
_cell.angle_beta   90.00
_cell.angle_gamma   90.00
#
_symmetry.space_group_name_H-M   'P 1'
#
loop_
_entity.id
_entity.type
_entity.pdbx_description
1 polymer ?
#
loop_
_entity_poly.entity_id
_entity_poly.type
_entity_poly.pdbx_seq_one_letter_code
_entity_poly.pdbx_strand_id
1 'polypeptide(L)'
;MYPMQWFWAPQLHFPWSGGVAQQIELDRFFDAIPPEAGDGKIERKAFDVASYGRQLGWISEVLLDLAKVTPPSSIPARKALESLTVADQEIQHIKHAEDACRLAMTAQTITDAVVTLRARDGEQFRLLCDRLLPLLQAPPALETPVLLAAGGL
;
A
#
# COMPACT_ATOMS: atom_id res chain seq x y z
N MET A 1 -33.24 18.38 -9.60
CA MET A 1 -32.72 18.70 -8.26
C MET A 1 -33.16 17.58 -7.32
N TYR A 2 -32.24 16.70 -6.93
CA TYR A 2 -32.48 15.68 -5.89
C TYR A 2 -31.50 15.99 -4.74
N PRO A 3 -31.98 16.26 -3.51
CA PRO A 3 -31.10 16.70 -2.43
C PRO A 3 -30.49 15.52 -1.67
N MET A 4 -29.20 15.66 -1.36
CA MET A 4 -28.53 15.21 -0.12
C MET A 4 -29.11 13.97 0.56
N GLN A 5 -28.67 12.78 0.14
CA GLN A 5 -28.71 11.62 1.02
C GLN A 5 -27.60 11.80 2.08
N TRP A 6 -28.07 12.23 3.25
CA TRP A 6 -27.37 12.28 4.53
C TRP A 6 -26.57 10.97 4.75
N PHE A 7 -25.25 11.04 4.77
CA PHE A 7 -24.38 10.00 5.34
C PHE A 7 -24.47 10.03 6.87
N TRP A 8 -25.66 9.75 7.40
CA TRP A 8 -25.86 9.62 8.84
C TRP A 8 -25.65 8.17 9.25
N ALA A 9 -24.46 7.87 9.79
CA ALA A 9 -24.13 6.58 10.38
C ALA A 9 -23.89 6.77 11.90
N PRO A 10 -24.95 6.92 12.72
CA PRO A 10 -24.79 7.09 14.16
C PRO A 10 -24.22 5.80 14.76
N GLN A 11 -22.98 5.87 15.23
CA GLN A 11 -22.38 4.80 16.03
C GLN A 11 -22.94 4.92 17.46
N LEU A 12 -24.09 4.27 17.71
CA LEU A 12 -24.69 4.15 19.03
C LEU A 12 -23.87 3.15 19.86
N HIS A 13 -23.07 3.67 20.80
CA HIS A 13 -22.34 2.86 21.77
C HIS A 13 -23.15 2.78 23.06
N PHE A 14 -23.69 1.59 23.38
CA PHE A 14 -24.29 1.34 24.69
C PHE A 14 -23.18 0.96 25.68
N PRO A 15 -23.29 1.34 26.96
CA PRO A 15 -22.38 0.79 27.97
C PRO A 15 -22.51 -0.74 27.95
N TRP A 16 -21.38 -1.44 27.77
CA TRP A 16 -21.25 -2.89 27.50
C TRP A 16 -21.44 -3.39 26.07
N SER A 17 -21.76 -2.56 25.07
CA SER A 17 -21.58 -2.96 23.68
C SER A 17 -20.08 -2.88 23.36
N GLY A 18 -19.40 -4.01 23.25
CA GLY A 18 -18.04 -4.04 22.67
C GLY A 18 -18.01 -3.28 21.34
N GLY A 19 -16.86 -2.71 20.99
CA GLY A 19 -16.75 -1.88 19.79
C GLY A 19 -17.28 -2.61 18.56
N VAL A 20 -18.40 -2.12 18.00
CA VAL A 20 -18.91 -2.59 16.70
C VAL A 20 -18.03 -1.96 15.63
N ALA A 21 -16.84 -2.51 15.43
CA ALA A 21 -16.14 -2.32 14.17
C ALA A 21 -16.91 -3.12 13.13
N GLN A 22 -17.59 -2.45 12.19
CA GLN A 22 -18.21 -3.14 11.06
C GLN A 22 -17.10 -3.74 10.19
N GLN A 23 -16.76 -5.00 10.47
CA GLN A 23 -15.89 -5.78 9.61
C GLN A 23 -16.73 -6.27 8.44
N ILE A 24 -16.63 -5.57 7.32
CA ILE A 24 -17.27 -6.00 6.07
C ILE A 24 -16.42 -7.15 5.53
N GLU A 25 -16.90 -8.39 5.71
CA GLU A 25 -16.37 -9.52 4.97
C GLU A 25 -16.66 -9.30 3.48
N LEU A 26 -15.61 -9.07 2.67
CA LEU A 26 -15.78 -8.77 1.24
C LEU A 26 -16.55 -9.89 0.51
N ASP A 27 -16.38 -11.14 0.92
CA ASP A 27 -17.12 -12.28 0.37
C ASP A 27 -18.63 -12.09 0.56
N ARG A 28 -19.06 -11.76 1.79
CA ARG A 28 -20.46 -11.49 2.11
C ARG A 28 -20.99 -10.24 1.41
N PHE A 29 -20.13 -9.25 1.18
CA PHE A 29 -20.49 -8.03 0.46
C PHE A 29 -20.85 -8.34 -1.01
N PHE A 30 -20.00 -9.09 -1.71
CA PHE A 30 -20.26 -9.46 -3.11
C PHE A 30 -21.42 -10.45 -3.24
N ASP A 31 -21.56 -11.40 -2.30
CA ASP A 31 -22.68 -12.36 -2.31
C ASP A 31 -24.04 -11.71 -1.96
N ALA A 32 -24.03 -10.52 -1.35
CA ALA A 32 -25.23 -9.75 -1.03
C ALA A 32 -25.71 -8.85 -2.19
N ILE A 33 -25.00 -8.81 -3.32
CA ILE A 33 -25.41 -8.02 -4.49
C ILE A 33 -26.65 -8.69 -5.13
N PRO A 34 -27.80 -7.99 -5.19
CA PRO A 34 -29.00 -8.53 -5.84
C PRO A 34 -28.73 -8.82 -7.33
N PRO A 35 -29.23 -9.92 -7.90
CA PRO A 35 -29.05 -10.23 -9.33
C PRO A 35 -29.52 -9.12 -10.27
N GLU A 36 -30.51 -8.33 -9.86
CA GLU A 36 -31.02 -7.16 -10.58
C GLU A 36 -30.07 -5.95 -10.57
N ALA A 37 -29.12 -5.89 -9.64
CA ALA A 37 -28.12 -4.83 -9.52
C ALA A 37 -26.76 -5.22 -10.12
N GLY A 38 -26.50 -6.52 -10.32
CA GLY A 38 -25.28 -7.04 -10.91
C GLY A 38 -25.01 -8.50 -10.55
N ASP A 39 -23.94 -9.07 -11.08
CA ASP A 39 -23.48 -10.41 -10.71
C ASP A 39 -22.31 -10.30 -9.73
N GLY A 40 -22.56 -10.63 -8.46
CA GLY A 40 -21.56 -10.55 -7.39
C GLY A 40 -20.27 -11.33 -7.67
N LYS A 41 -20.32 -12.45 -8.42
CA LYS A 41 -19.12 -13.21 -8.79
C LYS A 41 -18.28 -12.48 -9.83
N ILE A 42 -18.93 -11.76 -10.75
CA ILE A 42 -18.24 -10.92 -11.73
C ILE A 42 -17.64 -9.71 -11.03
N GLU A 43 -18.40 -9.04 -10.17
CA GLU A 43 -17.95 -7.86 -9.42
C GLU A 43 -16.75 -8.18 -8.52
N ARG A 44 -16.76 -9.33 -7.84
CA ARG A 44 -15.60 -9.80 -7.07
C ARG A 44 -14.35 -9.95 -7.93
N LYS A 45 -14.48 -10.63 -9.08
CA LYS A 45 -13.34 -10.82 -10.01
C LYS A 45 -12.83 -9.49 -10.55
N ALA A 46 -13.73 -8.54 -10.83
CA ALA A 46 -13.36 -7.20 -11.27
C ALA A 46 -12.62 -6.42 -10.16
N PHE A 47 -13.08 -6.53 -8.91
CA PHE A 47 -12.44 -5.90 -7.76
C PHE A 47 -11.02 -6.45 -7.52
N ASP A 48 -10.80 -7.76 -7.69
CA ASP A 48 -9.48 -8.38 -7.57
C ASP A 48 -8.49 -7.89 -8.64
N VAL A 49 -8.99 -7.57 -9.84
CA VAL A 49 -8.17 -6.97 -10.91
C VAL A 49 -7.83 -5.52 -10.57
N ALA A 50 -8.83 -4.71 -10.21
CA ALA A 50 -8.67 -3.31 -9.88
C ALA A 50 -9.68 -2.87 -8.82
N SER A 51 -9.23 -2.84 -7.56
CA SER A 51 -10.04 -2.27 -6.48
C SER A 51 -10.31 -0.79 -6.73
N TYR A 52 -11.39 -0.26 -6.16
CA TYR A 52 -11.75 1.16 -6.30
C TYR A 52 -10.60 2.11 -5.91
N GLY A 53 -9.86 1.77 -4.84
CA GLY A 53 -8.67 2.53 -4.44
C GLY A 53 -7.56 2.51 -5.50
N ARG A 54 -7.39 1.39 -6.20
CA ARG A 54 -6.41 1.26 -7.29
C ARG A 54 -6.83 2.06 -8.51
N GLN A 55 -8.10 1.99 -8.88
CA GLN A 55 -8.68 2.79 -9.97
C GLN A 55 -8.51 4.29 -9.72
N LEU A 56 -8.84 4.75 -8.51
CA LEU A 56 -8.65 6.16 -8.11
C LEU A 56 -7.17 6.56 -8.12
N GLY A 57 -6.27 5.66 -7.70
CA GLY A 57 -4.83 5.88 -7.79
C GLY A 57 -4.39 6.15 -9.23
N TRP A 58 -4.74 5.26 -10.16
CA TRP A 58 -4.40 5.43 -11.58
C TRP A 58 -4.98 6.72 -12.18
N ILE A 59 -6.24 7.03 -11.88
CA ILE A 59 -6.87 8.27 -12.37
C ILE A 59 -6.13 9.49 -11.81
N SER A 60 -5.78 9.48 -10.52
CA SER A 60 -5.07 10.59 -9.88
C SER A 60 -3.68 10.79 -10.47
N GLU A 61 -2.93 9.71 -10.68
CA GLU A 61 -1.60 9.73 -11.31
C GLU A 61 -1.67 10.35 -12.71
N VAL A 62 -2.61 9.90 -13.55
CA VAL A 62 -2.79 10.44 -14.91
C VAL A 62 -3.19 11.91 -14.89
N LEU A 63 -4.11 12.31 -14.00
CA LEU A 63 -4.55 13.70 -13.89
C LEU A 63 -3.45 14.62 -13.40
N LEU A 64 -2.68 14.21 -12.39
CA LEU A 64 -1.54 14.96 -11.87
C LEU A 64 -0.46 15.13 -12.93
N ASP A 65 -0.19 14.08 -13.73
CA ASP A 65 0.80 14.18 -14.80
C ASP A 65 0.33 15.08 -15.94
N LEU A 66 -0.92 14.93 -16.38
CA LEU A 66 -1.52 15.79 -17.40
C LEU A 66 -1.53 17.26 -16.98
N ALA A 67 -1.81 17.55 -15.71
CA ALA A 67 -1.84 18.90 -15.17
C ALA A 67 -0.46 19.61 -15.19
N LYS A 68 0.66 18.87 -15.22
CA LYS A 68 2.00 19.45 -15.42
C LYS A 68 2.17 20.00 -16.83
N VAL A 69 1.57 19.34 -17.82
CA VAL A 69 1.64 19.73 -19.24
C VAL A 69 0.59 20.79 -19.56
N THR A 70 -0.64 20.61 -19.07
CA THR A 70 -1.76 21.53 -19.30
C THR A 70 -2.40 21.91 -17.96
N PRO A 71 -1.88 22.98 -17.31
CA PRO A 71 -2.43 23.43 -16.04
C PRO A 71 -3.86 23.94 -16.18
N PRO A 72 -4.74 23.69 -15.20
CA PRO A 72 -6.11 24.18 -15.24
C PRO A 72 -6.18 25.72 -15.21
N SER A 73 -7.02 26.28 -16.09
CA SER A 73 -7.17 27.73 -16.27
C SER A 73 -8.15 28.39 -15.29
N SER A 74 -9.10 27.63 -14.74
CA SER A 74 -10.10 28.15 -13.80
C SER A 74 -9.60 28.10 -12.35
N ILE A 75 -9.99 29.09 -11.53
CA ILE A 75 -9.66 29.13 -10.10
C ILE A 75 -10.15 27.86 -9.37
N PRO A 76 -11.38 27.36 -9.56
CA PRO A 76 -11.84 26.15 -8.89
C PRO A 76 -11.02 24.91 -9.27
N ALA A 77 -10.65 24.77 -10.54
CA ALA A 77 -9.87 23.62 -10.99
C ALA A 77 -8.42 23.65 -10.48
N ARG A 78 -7.80 24.85 -10.34
CA ARG A 78 -6.51 24.98 -9.66
C ARG A 78 -6.57 24.57 -8.19
N LYS A 79 -7.60 24.99 -7.46
CA LYS A 79 -7.80 24.58 -6.06
C LYS A 79 -7.99 23.07 -5.94
N ALA A 80 -8.79 22.48 -6.83
CA ALA A 80 -8.99 21.03 -6.85
C ALA A 80 -7.69 20.27 -7.14
N LEU A 81 -6.86 20.75 -8.06
CA LEU A 81 -5.55 20.18 -8.35
C LEU A 81 -4.59 20.28 -7.15
N GLU A 82 -4.59 21.41 -6.45
CA GLU A 82 -3.82 21.59 -5.22
C GLU A 82 -4.27 20.58 -4.15
N SER A 83 -5.58 20.45 -3.91
CA SER A 83 -6.12 19.46 -2.98
C SER A 83 -5.77 18.02 -3.40
N LEU A 84 -5.84 17.69 -4.69
CA LEU A 84 -5.46 16.37 -5.21
C LEU A 84 -3.98 16.08 -4.97
N THR A 85 -3.11 17.08 -5.16
CA THR A 85 -1.66 16.95 -4.95
C THR A 85 -1.33 16.71 -3.49
N VAL A 86 -1.95 17.47 -2.58
CA VAL A 86 -1.77 17.29 -1.13
C VAL A 86 -2.27 15.91 -0.70
N ALA A 87 -3.47 15.52 -1.16
CA ALA A 87 -4.05 14.22 -0.82
C ALA A 87 -3.19 13.05 -1.31
N ASP A 88 -2.66 13.11 -2.54
CA ASP A 88 -1.75 12.07 -3.05
C ASP A 88 -0.49 11.98 -2.18
N GLN A 89 0.16 13.10 -1.85
CA GLN A 89 1.36 13.11 -1.01
C GLN A 89 1.11 12.51 0.38
N GLU A 90 0.00 12.88 1.03
CA GLU A 90 -0.39 12.31 2.33
C GLU A 90 -0.64 10.81 2.24
N ILE A 91 -1.34 10.35 1.19
CA ILE A 91 -1.58 8.93 0.96
C ILE A 91 -0.27 8.17 0.75
N GLN A 92 0.68 8.70 -0.04
CA GLN A 92 1.98 8.05 -0.23
C GLN A 92 2.76 7.99 1.08
N HIS A 93 2.73 9.05 1.89
CA HIS A 93 3.37 9.05 3.20
C HIS A 93 2.78 7.97 4.13
N ILE A 94 1.45 7.84 4.18
CA ILE A 94 0.77 6.79 4.96
C ILE A 94 1.20 5.40 4.47
N LYS A 95 1.19 5.15 3.15
CA LYS A 95 1.63 3.86 2.58
C LYS A 95 3.05 3.51 2.99
N HIS A 96 3.98 4.45 2.86
CA HIS A 96 5.38 4.23 3.22
C HIS A 96 5.56 3.96 4.72
N ALA A 97 4.84 4.69 5.59
CA ALA A 97 4.88 4.48 7.03
C ALA A 97 4.36 3.09 7.42
N GLU A 98 3.23 2.67 6.84
CA GLU A 98 2.63 1.35 7.07
C GLU A 98 3.53 0.22 6.56
N ASP A 99 4.12 0.37 5.38
CA ASP A 99 5.04 -0.63 4.84
C ASP A 99 6.32 -0.75 5.68
N ALA A 100 6.87 0.36 6.15
CA ALA A 100 8.02 0.36 7.06
C ALA A 100 7.69 -0.34 8.40
N CYS A 101 6.52 -0.06 8.97
CA CYS A 101 6.03 -0.71 10.18
C CYS A 101 5.89 -2.23 9.98
N ARG A 102 5.24 -2.65 8.88
CA ARG A 102 5.05 -4.05 8.53
C ARG A 102 6.38 -4.78 8.32
N LEU A 103 7.34 -4.14 7.65
CA LEU A 103 8.67 -4.69 7.45
C LEU A 103 9.41 -4.86 8.78
N ALA A 104 9.34 -3.88 9.69
CA ALA A 104 9.94 -3.97 11.01
C ALA A 104 9.34 -5.12 11.83
N MET A 105 8.01 -5.28 11.83
CA MET A 105 7.34 -6.41 12.48
C MET A 105 7.76 -7.76 11.87
N THR A 106 7.89 -7.82 10.55
CA THR A 106 8.34 -9.04 9.85
C THR A 106 9.77 -9.38 10.21
N ALA A 107 10.67 -8.40 10.23
CA ALA A 107 12.06 -8.57 10.63
C ALA A 107 12.18 -9.07 12.08
N GLN A 108 11.36 -8.53 12.98
CA GLN A 108 11.30 -8.99 14.37
C GLN A 108 10.83 -10.44 14.45
N THR A 109 9.75 -10.78 13.74
CA THR A 109 9.21 -12.16 13.70
C THR A 109 10.24 -13.17 13.18
N ILE A 110 10.97 -12.80 12.12
CA ILE A 110 12.06 -13.62 11.58
C ILE A 110 13.17 -13.79 12.62
N THR A 111 13.55 -12.70 13.30
CA THR A 111 14.59 -12.74 14.34
C THR A 111 14.21 -13.70 15.47
N ASP A 112 12.98 -13.61 15.98
CA ASP A 112 12.49 -14.46 17.05
C ASP A 112 12.43 -15.94 16.63
N ALA A 113 12.02 -16.19 15.38
CA ALA A 113 12.02 -17.53 14.80
C ALA A 113 13.44 -18.12 14.69
N VAL A 114 14.42 -17.31 14.27
CA VAL A 114 15.83 -17.73 14.17
C VAL A 114 16.42 -18.01 15.56
N VAL A 115 16.14 -17.18 16.56
CA VAL A 115 16.56 -17.40 17.96
C VAL A 115 15.99 -18.72 18.48
N THR A 116 14.71 -18.97 18.22
CA THR A 116 14.05 -20.22 18.63
C THR A 116 14.64 -21.43 17.92
N LEU A 117 14.93 -21.34 16.62
CA LEU A 117 15.54 -22.41 15.83
C LEU A 117 16.92 -22.76 16.38
N ARG A 118 17.77 -21.76 16.66
CA ARG A 118 19.11 -21.96 17.23
C ARG A 118 19.06 -22.73 18.56
N ALA A 119 18.05 -22.49 19.38
CA ALA A 119 17.92 -23.12 20.69
C ALA A 119 17.41 -24.58 20.62
N ARG A 120 16.70 -24.95 19.54
CA ARG A 120 16.02 -26.25 19.44
C ARG A 120 16.66 -27.22 18.45
N ASP A 121 17.24 -26.71 17.36
CA ASP A 121 17.76 -27.50 16.25
C ASP A 121 19.00 -26.85 15.64
N GLY A 122 20.17 -27.27 16.10
CA GLY A 122 21.45 -26.75 15.65
C GLY A 122 21.79 -27.11 14.18
N GLU A 123 21.24 -28.21 13.66
CA GLU A 123 21.51 -28.63 12.28
C GLU A 123 20.73 -27.75 11.29
N GLN A 124 19.43 -27.57 11.52
CA GLN A 124 18.59 -26.68 10.71
C GLN A 124 19.05 -25.23 10.81
N PHE A 125 19.49 -24.79 12.00
CA PHE A 125 20.09 -23.47 12.17
C PHE A 125 21.35 -23.30 11.30
N ARG A 126 22.25 -24.29 11.26
CA ARG A 126 23.45 -24.25 10.41
C ARG A 126 23.10 -24.16 8.93
N LEU A 127 22.15 -24.97 8.47
CA LEU A 127 21.67 -24.92 7.08
C LEU A 127 21.06 -23.56 6.71
N LEU A 128 20.33 -22.96 7.64
CA LEU A 128 19.78 -21.61 7.46
C LEU A 128 20.89 -20.56 7.37
N CYS A 129 21.91 -20.64 8.23
CA CYS A 129 23.09 -19.76 8.16
C CYS A 129 23.79 -19.87 6.81
N ASP A 130 24.05 -21.07 6.31
CA ASP A 130 24.72 -21.30 5.02
C ASP A 130 23.95 -20.64 3.85
N ARG A 131 22.61 -20.57 3.95
CA ARG A 131 21.75 -19.93 2.94
C ARG A 131 21.64 -18.41 3.07
N LEU A 132 21.61 -17.90 4.30
CA LEU A 132 21.40 -16.47 4.56
C LEU A 132 22.70 -15.65 4.52
N LEU A 133 23.85 -16.25 4.87
CA LEU A 133 25.13 -15.53 4.91
C LEU A 133 25.47 -14.81 3.59
N PRO A 134 25.28 -15.43 2.40
CA PRO A 134 25.53 -14.77 1.12
C PRO A 134 24.60 -13.59 0.83
N LEU A 135 23.38 -13.59 1.38
CA LEU A 135 22.38 -12.54 1.18
C LEU A 135 22.60 -11.33 2.12
N LEU A 136 23.27 -11.56 3.26
CA LEU A 136 23.57 -10.53 4.25
C LEU A 136 24.92 -9.86 4.01
N GLN A 137 25.80 -10.47 3.22
CA GLN A 137 27.02 -9.83 2.76
C GLN A 137 26.64 -8.81 1.68
N ALA A 138 26.96 -7.53 1.92
CA ALA A 138 26.71 -6.46 0.96
C ALA A 138 27.28 -6.84 -0.43
N PRO A 139 26.58 -6.53 -1.55
CA PRO A 139 27.19 -6.70 -2.86
C PRO A 139 28.52 -5.93 -2.88
N PRO A 140 29.59 -6.48 -3.48
CA PRO A 140 30.85 -5.76 -3.59
C PRO A 140 30.55 -4.40 -4.23
N ALA A 141 31.01 -3.33 -3.58
CA ALA A 141 30.88 -1.99 -4.11
C ALA A 141 31.35 -2.02 -5.57
N LEU A 142 30.46 -1.67 -6.51
CA LEU A 142 30.82 -1.51 -7.90
C LEU A 142 32.01 -0.57 -7.93
N GLU A 143 33.19 -1.10 -8.25
CA GLU A 143 34.41 -0.32 -8.36
C GLU A 143 34.11 0.84 -9.31
N THR A 144 34.10 2.05 -8.77
CA THR A 144 34.03 3.27 -9.55
C THR A 144 35.20 3.20 -10.54
N PRO A 145 34.97 3.24 -11.86
CA PRO A 145 36.08 3.25 -12.80
C PRO A 145 36.90 4.49 -12.51
N VAL A 146 38.14 4.28 -12.06
CA VAL A 146 39.16 5.31 -11.98
C VAL A 146 39.29 5.89 -13.38
N LEU A 147 38.77 7.11 -13.58
CA LEU A 147 38.95 7.86 -14.80
C LEU A 147 40.42 8.31 -14.86
N LEU A 148 41.27 7.38 -15.27
CA LEU A 148 42.65 7.62 -15.65
C LEU A 148 42.65 8.18 -17.08
N ALA A 149 42.65 9.50 -17.20
CA ALA A 149 43.12 10.21 -18.39
C ALA A 149 43.88 11.44 -17.87
N ALA A 150 45.16 11.28 -17.52
CA ALA A 150 46.29 11.43 -18.44
C ALA A 150 46.34 12.85 -19.05
N GLY A 151 47.18 13.69 -18.46
CA GLY A 151 47.70 14.87 -19.16
C GLY A 151 48.62 14.44 -20.30
N GLY A 152 48.65 15.24 -21.35
CA GLY A 152 49.55 15.05 -22.49
C GLY A 152 49.35 16.10 -23.58
N LEU A 153 50.14 17.18 -23.45
CA LEU A 153 50.54 18.21 -24.43
C LEU A 153 49.49 19.23 -24.90
#